data_AF-A0A966SNZ5-F1
#
_entry.id   AF-A0A966SNZ5-F1
#
_cell.length_a   1.000
_cell.length_b   1.000
_cell.length_c   1.000
_cell.angle_alpha   90.00
_cell.angle_beta   90.00
_cell.angle_gamma   90.00
#
_symmetry.space_group_name_H-M   'P 1'
#
loop_
_entity.id
_entity.type
_entity.pdbx_description
1 polymer ?
#
loop_
_entity_poly.entity_id
_entity_poly.type
_entity_poly.pdbx_seq_one_letter_code
_entity_poly.pdbx_strand_id
1 'polypeptide(L)' 'MPAFPDIAKIAYEGPQSKNPLAFKHYDANALIEGKTMAEHLRFSVVYWHTMCGNGT' A
#
# COMPACT_ATOMS: atom_id res chain seq x y z
N MET A 1 -20.01 -9.42 -1.41
CA MET A 1 -19.90 -8.05 -1.96
C MET A 1 -18.55 -7.49 -1.54
N PRO A 2 -17.83 -6.75 -2.40
CA PRO A 2 -16.57 -6.11 -2.01
C PRO A 2 -16.82 -5.11 -0.88
N ALA A 3 -15.97 -5.11 0.15
CA ALA A 3 -16.08 -4.17 1.27
C ALA A 3 -15.80 -2.71 0.85
N PHE A 4 -15.00 -2.52 -0.21
CA PHE A 4 -14.66 -1.22 -0.79
C PHE A 4 -14.86 -1.27 -2.32
N PRO A 5 -16.10 -1.10 -2.82
CA PRO A 5 -16.40 -1.21 -4.24
C PRO A 5 -15.74 -0.12 -5.10
N ASP A 6 -15.53 1.08 -4.55
CA ASP A 6 -15.00 2.24 -5.27
C ASP A 6 -13.46 2.32 -5.24
N ILE A 7 -12.80 1.41 -4.52
CA ILE A 7 -11.34 1.42 -4.36
C ILE A 7 -10.72 0.33 -5.21
N ALA A 8 -10.06 0.75 -6.30
CA ALA A 8 -9.23 -0.14 -7.09
C ALA A 8 -7.90 -0.45 -6.40
N LYS A 9 -7.17 -1.44 -6.92
CA LYS A 9 -5.81 -1.73 -6.45
C LYS A 9 -4.91 -0.51 -6.64
N ILE A 10 -4.31 -0.05 -5.55
CA ILE A 10 -3.44 1.14 -5.53
C ILE A 10 -2.16 0.87 -6.35
N ALA A 11 -1.91 1.70 -7.36
CA ALA A 11 -0.77 1.60 -8.25
C ALA A 11 0.39 2.51 -7.81
N TYR A 12 1.58 2.25 -8.34
CA TYR A 12 2.73 3.15 -8.24
C TYR A 12 2.70 4.18 -9.38
N GLU A 13 2.78 5.46 -9.06
CA GLU A 13 2.77 6.57 -10.03
C GLU A 13 4.04 7.45 -9.96
N GLY A 14 4.92 7.18 -8.98
CA GLY A 14 6.18 7.91 -8.82
C GLY A 14 6.10 9.19 -7.97
N PRO A 15 7.27 9.79 -7.68
CA PRO A 15 7.44 10.78 -6.62
C PRO A 15 6.74 12.13 -6.89
N GLN A 16 6.43 12.42 -8.15
CA GLN A 16 5.77 13.67 -8.56
C GLN A 16 4.24 13.53 -8.64
N SER A 17 3.70 12.33 -8.39
CA SER A 17 2.25 12.13 -8.42
C SER A 17 1.57 12.98 -7.35
N LYS A 18 0.44 13.58 -7.73
CA LYS A 18 -0.46 14.31 -6.84
C LYS A 18 -1.67 13.47 -6.42
N ASN A 19 -1.80 12.24 -6.93
CA ASN A 19 -2.89 11.34 -6.60
C ASN A 19 -2.74 10.87 -5.14
N PRO A 20 -3.76 11.05 -4.28
CA PRO A 20 -3.73 10.56 -2.91
C PRO A 20 -3.81 9.03 -2.83
N LEU A 21 -4.47 8.37 -3.80
CA LEU A 21 -4.65 6.91 -3.88
C LEU A 21 -3.65 6.26 -4.84
N ALA A 22 -2.39 6.71 -4.79
CA ALA A 22 -1.28 6.11 -5.52
C ALA A 22 0.00 6.14 -4.67
N PHE A 23 0.82 5.10 -4.82
CA PHE A 23 2.14 5.06 -4.21
C PHE A 23 3.10 5.99 -4.96
N LYS A 24 3.79 6.85 -4.18
CA LYS A 24 4.78 7.79 -4.71
C LYS A 24 6.20 7.24 -4.65
N HIS A 25 6.47 6.37 -3.68
CA HIS A 25 7.80 5.79 -3.43
C HIS A 25 7.80 4.28 -3.35
N TYR A 26 6.65 3.65 -3.11
CA TYR A 26 6.56 2.21 -2.98
C TYR A 26 6.22 1.57 -4.34
N ASP A 27 7.23 0.97 -4.96
CA ASP A 27 7.06 0.04 -6.07
C ASP A 27 7.43 -1.37 -5.58
N ALA A 28 6.43 -2.24 -5.48
CA ALA A 28 6.58 -3.59 -4.95
C ALA A 28 7.61 -4.43 -5.73
N ASN A 29 7.78 -4.20 -7.03
CA ASN A 29 8.66 -4.98 -7.90
C ASN A 29 10.05 -4.35 -8.08
N ALA A 30 10.27 -3.14 -7.58
CA ALA A 30 11.57 -2.48 -7.70
C ALA A 30 12.64 -3.32 -7.01
N LEU A 31 13.68 -3.69 -7.77
CA LEU A 31 14.84 -4.42 -7.24
C LEU A 31 15.80 -3.46 -6.55
N ILE A 32 16.04 -3.70 -5.27
CA ILE A 32 16.98 -2.96 -4.42
C ILE A 32 17.98 -3.98 -3.89
N GLU A 33 19.25 -3.84 -4.27
CA GLU A 33 20.34 -4.74 -3.82
C GLU A 33 19.99 -6.24 -3.95
N GLY A 34 19.31 -6.61 -5.04
CA GLY A 34 19.00 -8.01 -5.36
C GLY A 34 17.72 -8.57 -4.73
N LYS A 35 16.93 -7.79 -3.99
CA LYS A 35 15.58 -8.17 -3.52
C LYS A 35 14.55 -7.13 -3.92
N THR A 36 13.30 -7.55 -4.08
CA THR A 36 12.21 -6.61 -4.36
C THR A 36 11.92 -5.73 -3.14
N MET A 37 11.40 -4.52 -3.36
CA MET A 37 11.01 -3.62 -2.27
C MET A 37 9.96 -4.28 -1.35
N ALA A 38 9.09 -5.13 -1.89
CA ALA A 38 8.15 -5.93 -1.12
C ALA A 38 8.84 -6.89 -0.14
N GLU A 39 9.92 -7.55 -0.57
CA GLU A 39 10.71 -8.45 0.28
C GLU A 39 11.53 -7.74 1.34
N HIS A 40 11.96 -6.51 1.08
CA HIS A 40 12.66 -5.68 2.06
C HIS A 40 11.72 -5.19 3.16
N LEU A 41 10.58 -4.60 2.77
CA LEU A 41 9.70 -3.91 3.71
C LEU A 41 8.72 -4.87 4.40
N ARG A 42 8.22 -5.87 3.66
CA ARG A 42 7.32 -6.91 4.19
C ARG A 42 6.14 -6.33 4.97
N PHE A 43 5.50 -5.31 4.40
CA PHE A 43 4.39 -4.62 5.04
C PHE A 43 3.28 -5.60 5.44
N SER A 44 2.74 -5.35 6.63
CA SER A 44 1.63 -6.09 7.20
C SER A 44 0.59 -5.12 7.75
N VAL A 45 -0.61 -5.63 8.01
CA VAL A 45 -1.70 -4.85 8.57
C VAL A 45 -2.02 -5.36 9.98
N VAL A 46 -2.23 -4.43 10.91
CA VAL A 46 -2.66 -4.79 12.27
C VAL A 46 -4.17 -4.88 12.29
N TYR A 47 -4.68 -6.10 12.46
CA TYR A 47 -6.12 -6.40 12.40
C TYR A 47 -6.94 -5.55 13.37
N TRP A 48 -6.51 -5.48 14.64
CA TRP A 48 -7.23 -4.78 15.71
C TRP A 48 -7.46 -3.31 15.38
N HIS A 49 -6.42 -2.60 14.94
CA HIS A 49 -6.53 -1.18 14.60
C HIS A 49 -7.33 -0.94 13.32
N THR A 50 -7.25 -1.84 12.35
CA THR A 50 -7.81 -1.60 11.02
C THR A 50 -9.26 -2.05 10.90
N MET A 51 -9.63 -3.14 11.57
CA MET A 51 -10.94 -3.78 11.41
C MET A 51 -11.82 -3.69 12.66
N CYS A 52 -11.25 -3.43 13.84
CA CYS A 52 -11.99 -3.38 15.11
C CYS A 52 -11.92 -2.01 15.80
N GLY A 53 -10.95 -1.17 15.44
CA GLY A 53 -10.76 0.15 16.03
C GLY A 53 -11.93 1.07 15.70
N ASN A 54 -12.65 1.54 16.73
CA ASN A 54 -13.80 2.43 16.56
C ASN A 54 -13.53 3.87 17.06
N GLY A 55 -12.28 4.19 17.40
CA GLY A 55 -11.83 5.56 17.70
C GLY A 55 -12.27 6.14 19.05
N THR A 56 -12.84 5.33 19.94
CA THR A 56 -13.21 5.68 21.32
C THR A 56 -12.18 5.25 22.35
#